data_AF-A0A179D3N2-F1
#
_entry.id   AF-A0A179D3N2-F1
#
_cell.length_a   1.000
_cell.length_b   1.000
_cell.length_c   1.000
_cell.angle_alpha   90.00
_cell.angle_beta   90.00
_cell.angle_gamma   90.00
#
_symmetry.space_group_name_H-M   'P 1'
#
loop_
_entity.id
_entity.type
_entity.pdbx_description
1 polymer ?
#
loop_
_entity_poly.entity_id
_entity_poly.type
_entity_poly.pdbx_seq_one_letter_code
_entity_poly.pdbx_strand_id
1 'polypeptide(L)'
;MKPRLQAFTLVEVVIVVAILAILASVSFSIYRHYFRSAFEVDPVSVLMAAKLAQEEYYADHDEYACRIEDLAGFDDGSADNKYWLNSDKDDRRKFYITVLSPGCSDANKDNYTLQVKNNTTDANWEIEWRLSCSAASNIGECKPVQVKGASTFKHLF
;
A
#
# COMPACT_ATOMS: atom_id res chain seq x y z
N MET A 1 15.91 -49.56 -41.67
CA MET A 1 16.75 -49.30 -40.47
C MET A 1 15.93 -48.49 -39.49
N LYS A 2 15.71 -48.98 -38.27
CA LYS A 2 14.97 -48.26 -37.22
C LYS A 2 15.94 -47.29 -36.53
N PRO A 3 15.69 -45.97 -36.52
CA PRO A 3 16.54 -45.06 -35.78
C PRO A 3 16.46 -45.42 -34.29
N ARG A 4 17.60 -45.63 -33.65
CA ARG A 4 17.67 -45.83 -32.21
C ARG A 4 17.43 -44.47 -31.55
N LEU A 5 16.36 -44.35 -30.76
CA LEU A 5 16.21 -43.21 -29.87
C LEU A 5 17.39 -43.22 -28.89
N GLN A 6 18.21 -42.17 -28.93
CA GLN A 6 19.23 -41.93 -27.93
C GLN A 6 18.52 -41.53 -26.63
N ALA A 7 18.54 -42.42 -25.65
CA ALA A 7 18.02 -42.15 -24.32
C ALA A 7 19.09 -41.44 -23.49
N PHE A 8 18.66 -40.47 -22.67
CA PHE A 8 19.50 -39.70 -21.74
C PHE A 8 20.32 -40.63 -20.84
N THR A 9 21.59 -40.29 -20.61
CA THR A 9 22.44 -41.07 -19.70
C THR A 9 22.23 -40.65 -18.24
N LEU A 10 22.46 -41.56 -17.30
CA LEU A 10 22.32 -41.26 -15.87
C LEU A 10 23.29 -40.14 -15.43
N VAL A 11 24.48 -40.11 -16.01
CA VAL A 11 25.49 -39.07 -15.76
C VAL A 11 24.99 -37.69 -16.20
N GLU A 12 24.30 -37.62 -17.33
CA GLU A 12 23.76 -36.37 -17.86
C GLU A 12 22.68 -35.79 -16.94
N VAL A 13 21.82 -36.65 -16.39
CA VAL A 13 20.80 -36.24 -15.41
C VAL A 13 21.44 -35.74 -14.11
N VAL A 14 22.50 -36.40 -13.62
CA VAL A 14 23.18 -35.97 -12.37
C VAL A 14 23.81 -34.58 -12.51
N ILE A 15 24.41 -34.27 -13.66
CA ILE A 15 25.00 -32.94 -13.90
C ILE A 15 23.90 -31.87 -13.98
N VAL A 16 22.79 -32.13 -14.67
CA VAL A 16 21.66 -31.20 -14.74
C VAL A 16 21.08 -30.92 -13.36
N VAL A 17 20.89 -31.94 -12.53
CA VAL A 17 20.38 -31.78 -11.16
C VAL A 17 21.35 -30.98 -10.29
N ALA A 18 22.67 -31.20 -10.43
CA ALA A 18 23.68 -30.43 -9.72
C ALA A 18 23.63 -28.92 -10.08
N ILE A 19 23.47 -28.60 -11.37
CA ILE A 19 23.34 -27.22 -11.83
C ILE A 19 22.03 -26.60 -11.30
N LEU A 20 20.91 -27.34 -11.35
CA LEU A 20 19.63 -26.88 -10.81
C LEU A 20 19.69 -26.60 -9.30
N ALA A 21 20.43 -27.39 -8.53
CA ALA A 21 20.58 -27.18 -7.09
C ALA A 21 21.31 -25.87 -6.77
N ILE A 22 22.36 -25.55 -7.54
CA ILE A 22 23.13 -24.29 -7.39
C ILE A 22 22.24 -23.10 -7.76
N LEU A 23 21.50 -23.18 -8.88
CA LEU A 23 20.60 -22.10 -9.31
C LEU A 23 19.46 -21.88 -8.31
N ALA A 24 18.83 -22.96 -7.83
CA ALA A 24 17.73 -22.89 -6.85
C ALA A 24 18.16 -22.20 -5.55
N SER A 25 19.40 -22.41 -5.10
CA SER A 25 19.94 -21.77 -3.90
C SER A 25 19.98 -20.24 -3.99
N VAL A 26 20.24 -19.68 -5.18
CA VAL A 26 20.32 -18.23 -5.38
C VAL A 26 18.94 -17.64 -5.69
N SER A 27 18.15 -18.35 -6.50
CA SER A 27 16.82 -17.88 -6.93
C SER A 27 15.83 -17.70 -5.79
N PHE A 28 15.93 -18.50 -4.72
CA PHE A 28 14.96 -18.48 -3.62
C PHE A 28 14.92 -17.14 -2.86
N SER A 29 16.06 -16.48 -2.68
CA SER A 29 16.12 -15.19 -2.00
C SER A 29 15.54 -14.07 -2.88
N ILE A 30 15.87 -14.09 -4.16
CA ILE A 30 15.48 -13.07 -5.13
C ILE A 30 13.96 -13.05 -5.33
N TYR A 31 13.33 -14.22 -5.45
CA TYR A 31 11.87 -14.33 -5.63
C TYR A 31 11.07 -13.73 -4.46
N ARG A 32 11.58 -13.83 -3.23
CA ARG A 32 10.88 -13.33 -2.03
C ARG A 32 10.77 -11.80 -2.00
N HIS A 33 11.70 -11.08 -2.62
CA HIS A 33 11.67 -9.61 -2.63
C HIS A 33 10.63 -9.08 -3.63
N TYR A 34 10.58 -9.66 -4.84
CA TYR A 34 9.64 -9.22 -5.89
C TYR A 34 8.17 -9.46 -5.55
N PHE A 35 7.86 -10.57 -4.88
CA PHE A 35 6.48 -10.83 -4.45
C PHE A 35 6.00 -9.85 -3.37
N ARG A 36 6.90 -9.25 -2.58
CA ARG A 36 6.50 -8.32 -1.52
C ARG A 36 6.03 -6.99 -2.08
N SER A 37 6.77 -6.43 -3.03
CA SER A 37 6.43 -5.15 -3.68
C SER A 37 5.19 -5.23 -4.58
N ALA A 38 4.85 -6.41 -5.10
CA ALA A 38 3.66 -6.59 -5.95
C ALA A 38 2.33 -6.53 -5.18
N PHE A 39 2.35 -6.70 -3.86
CA PHE A 39 1.15 -6.63 -2.99
C PHE A 39 1.16 -5.41 -2.06
N GLU A 40 2.20 -4.60 -2.11
CA GLU A 40 2.26 -3.36 -1.34
C GLU A 40 1.41 -2.31 -2.05
N VAL A 41 0.25 -2.02 -1.47
CA VAL A 41 -0.47 -0.78 -1.75
C VAL A 41 0.51 0.36 -1.48
N ASP A 42 0.80 1.20 -2.47
CA ASP A 42 1.64 2.38 -2.27
C ASP A 42 0.81 3.45 -1.54
N PRO A 43 1.02 3.64 -0.22
CA PRO A 43 0.19 4.52 0.57
C PRO A 43 0.41 5.98 0.19
N VAL A 44 1.58 6.32 -0.37
CA VAL A 44 1.92 7.69 -0.74
C VAL A 44 1.10 8.12 -1.95
N SER A 45 1.03 7.31 -3.01
CA SER A 45 0.23 7.64 -4.19
C SER A 45 -1.27 7.67 -3.88
N VAL A 46 -1.78 6.74 -3.05
CA VAL A 46 -3.17 6.76 -2.60
C VAL A 46 -3.48 8.02 -1.80
N LEU A 47 -2.62 8.41 -0.85
CA LEU A 47 -2.80 9.64 -0.07
C LEU A 47 -2.77 10.89 -0.96
N MET A 48 -1.93 10.91 -2.00
CA MET A 48 -1.90 12.03 -2.96
C MET A 48 -3.16 12.08 -3.82
N ALA A 49 -3.70 10.93 -4.26
CA ALA A 49 -4.95 10.87 -5.01
C ALA A 49 -6.13 11.35 -4.15
N ALA A 50 -6.22 10.90 -2.89
CA ALA A 50 -7.24 11.36 -1.95
C ALA A 50 -7.07 12.85 -1.60
N LYS A 51 -5.83 13.36 -1.53
CA LYS A 51 -5.55 14.79 -1.36
C LYS A 51 -6.14 15.62 -2.51
N LEU A 52 -5.95 15.17 -3.74
CA LEU A 52 -6.51 15.84 -4.92
C LEU A 52 -8.05 15.85 -4.88
N ALA A 53 -8.66 14.73 -4.49
CA ALA A 53 -10.12 14.65 -4.33
C ALA A 53 -10.65 15.55 -3.20
N GLN A 54 -9.88 15.77 -2.13
CA GLN A 54 -10.21 16.76 -1.09
C GLN A 54 -10.15 18.20 -1.64
N GLU A 55 -9.16 18.51 -2.48
CA GLU A 55 -9.03 19.84 -3.11
C GLU A 55 -10.18 20.11 -4.10
N GLU A 56 -10.62 19.09 -4.85
CA GLU A 56 -11.80 19.15 -5.70
C GLU A 56 -13.07 19.39 -4.88
N TYR A 57 -13.29 18.59 -3.83
CA TYR A 57 -14.46 18.74 -2.96
C TYR A 57 -14.54 20.14 -2.31
N TYR A 58 -13.40 20.67 -1.87
CA TYR A 58 -13.29 22.03 -1.32
C TYR A 58 -13.63 23.10 -2.35
N ALA A 59 -13.25 22.92 -3.63
CA ALA A 59 -13.58 23.87 -4.69
C ALA A 59 -15.09 23.97 -4.97
N ASP A 60 -15.84 22.89 -4.71
CA ASP A 60 -17.28 22.82 -4.94
C ASP A 60 -18.11 23.20 -3.71
N HIS A 61 -17.65 22.88 -2.50
CA HIS A 61 -18.43 23.01 -1.26
C HIS A 61 -17.88 24.06 -0.27
N ASP A 62 -16.74 24.69 -0.58
CA ASP A 62 -16.01 25.61 0.32
C ASP A 62 -15.63 24.98 1.69
N GLU A 63 -15.65 23.65 1.78
CA GLU A 63 -15.30 22.89 2.99
C GLU A 63 -14.63 21.57 2.61
N TYR A 64 -13.76 21.03 3.47
CA TYR A 64 -13.18 19.70 3.25
C TYR A 64 -14.15 18.59 3.63
N ALA A 65 -14.07 17.47 2.90
CA ALA A 65 -14.93 16.32 3.14
C ALA A 65 -14.62 15.67 4.48
N CYS A 66 -15.68 15.29 5.18
CA CYS A 66 -15.64 14.71 6.51
C CYS A 66 -15.53 13.20 6.50
N ARG A 67 -16.00 12.59 5.42
CA ARG A 67 -16.00 11.17 5.20
C ARG A 67 -15.26 10.85 3.93
N ILE A 68 -14.62 9.69 3.89
CA ILE A 68 -13.92 9.24 2.69
C ILE A 68 -14.89 9.01 1.52
N GLU A 69 -16.12 8.64 1.83
CA GLU A 69 -17.17 8.37 0.83
C GLU A 69 -17.61 9.62 0.06
N ASP A 70 -17.47 10.82 0.64
CA ASP A 70 -17.86 12.07 -0.01
C ASP A 70 -16.84 12.47 -1.10
N LEU A 71 -15.65 11.83 -1.13
CA LEU A 71 -14.62 12.12 -2.12
C LEU A 71 -14.84 11.33 -3.40
N ALA A 72 -14.67 12.00 -4.52
CA ALA A 72 -14.72 11.36 -5.84
C ALA A 72 -13.70 10.22 -5.94
N GLY A 73 -14.19 9.02 -6.28
CA GLY A 73 -13.36 7.82 -6.49
C GLY A 73 -13.06 7.01 -5.23
N PHE A 74 -13.59 7.38 -4.06
CA PHE A 74 -13.40 6.66 -2.80
C PHE A 74 -14.72 6.22 -2.12
N ASP A 75 -15.81 6.17 -2.88
CA ASP A 75 -17.08 5.59 -2.44
C ASP A 75 -17.12 4.09 -2.80
N ASP A 76 -17.12 3.22 -1.78
CA ASP A 76 -17.34 1.78 -1.92
C ASP A 76 -18.77 1.35 -1.52
N GLY A 77 -19.66 2.32 -1.26
CA GLY A 77 -21.01 2.12 -0.78
C GLY A 77 -21.10 1.77 0.71
N SER A 78 -19.98 1.74 1.44
CA SER A 78 -19.92 1.55 2.88
C SER A 78 -20.01 2.89 3.60
N ALA A 79 -20.92 3.05 4.55
CA ALA A 79 -21.06 4.28 5.33
C ALA A 79 -20.20 4.27 6.61
N ASP A 80 -18.95 3.78 6.52
CA ASP A 80 -18.07 3.55 7.68
C ASP A 80 -16.80 4.42 7.73
N ASN A 81 -16.69 5.44 6.87
CA ASN A 81 -15.52 6.32 6.73
C ASN A 81 -14.23 5.54 6.44
N LYS A 82 -14.35 4.48 5.63
CA LYS A 82 -13.23 3.62 5.24
C LYS A 82 -13.38 3.16 3.81
N TYR A 83 -12.33 3.36 3.04
CA TYR A 83 -12.24 2.80 1.70
C TYR A 83 -11.14 1.74 1.64
N TRP A 84 -11.50 0.51 1.27
CA TRP A 84 -10.57 -0.61 1.20
C TRP A 84 -9.73 -0.56 -0.07
N LEU A 85 -8.41 -0.48 0.09
CA LEU A 85 -7.45 -0.36 -1.02
C LEU A 85 -7.14 -1.72 -1.66
N ASN A 86 -7.30 -2.80 -0.90
CA ASN A 86 -7.11 -4.15 -1.37
C ASN A 86 -7.90 -5.17 -0.53
N SER A 87 -8.18 -6.32 -1.14
CA SER A 87 -8.88 -7.45 -0.52
C SER A 87 -7.96 -8.68 -0.45
N ASP A 88 -7.01 -8.69 0.49
CA ASP A 88 -6.23 -9.90 0.82
C ASP A 88 -7.03 -10.81 1.78
N LYS A 89 -6.61 -12.07 1.96
CA LYS A 89 -7.16 -12.95 2.99
C LYS A 89 -6.56 -12.67 4.37
N ASP A 90 -5.34 -12.14 4.40
CA ASP A 90 -4.61 -11.81 5.63
C ASP A 90 -4.86 -10.35 6.01
N ASP A 91 -5.45 -10.16 7.19
CA ASP A 91 -5.82 -8.84 7.69
C ASP A 91 -4.62 -7.88 7.83
N ARG A 92 -3.41 -8.41 8.09
CA ARG A 92 -2.17 -7.61 8.18
C ARG A 92 -1.80 -6.94 6.85
N ARG A 93 -2.24 -7.54 5.74
CA ARG A 93 -1.95 -7.11 4.38
C ARG A 93 -3.12 -6.37 3.76
N LYS A 94 -4.26 -6.22 4.45
CA LYS A 94 -5.37 -5.37 4.02
C LYS A 94 -5.12 -3.94 4.48
N PHE A 95 -5.26 -2.99 3.57
CA PHE A 95 -5.12 -1.57 3.81
C PHE A 95 -6.42 -0.85 3.50
N TYR A 96 -6.71 0.17 4.28
CA TYR A 96 -7.82 1.08 4.06
C TYR A 96 -7.35 2.52 4.26
N ILE A 97 -8.03 3.44 3.58
CA ILE A 97 -7.87 4.89 3.77
C ILE A 97 -9.06 5.45 4.53
N THR A 98 -8.81 6.40 5.42
CA THR A 98 -9.82 7.12 6.20
C THR A 98 -9.54 8.62 6.17
N VAL A 99 -10.61 9.39 6.32
CA VAL A 99 -10.51 10.83 6.62
C VAL A 99 -10.63 11.02 8.13
N LEU A 100 -9.56 11.52 8.73
CA LEU A 100 -9.49 12.02 10.10
C LEU A 100 -9.61 13.55 10.04
N SER A 101 -10.82 14.09 9.89
CA SER A 101 -11.01 15.52 10.04
C SER A 101 -11.29 15.85 11.51
N PRO A 102 -10.43 16.61 12.21
CA PRO A 102 -10.74 17.13 13.53
C PRO A 102 -11.69 18.33 13.37
N GLY A 103 -12.91 18.10 12.88
CA GLY A 103 -13.71 19.25 12.43
C GLY A 103 -15.13 19.00 11.94
N CYS A 104 -15.62 17.76 11.85
CA CYS A 104 -17.02 17.48 11.47
C CYS A 104 -18.06 17.92 12.53
N SER A 105 -17.61 18.71 13.50
CA SER A 105 -18.40 19.44 14.48
C SER A 105 -17.79 20.86 14.58
N ASP A 106 -18.18 21.69 13.61
CA ASP A 106 -18.31 23.15 13.64
C ASP A 106 -17.11 24.08 13.89
N ALA A 107 -15.88 23.61 14.17
CA ALA A 107 -14.79 24.52 14.55
C ALA A 107 -13.53 24.54 13.65
N ASN A 108 -13.39 23.65 12.65
CA ASN A 108 -12.15 23.56 11.87
C ASN A 108 -12.36 22.95 10.47
N LYS A 109 -13.15 23.62 9.63
CA LYS A 109 -13.45 23.17 8.26
C LYS A 109 -12.27 23.31 7.29
N ASP A 110 -11.22 24.01 7.70
CA ASP A 110 -10.07 24.34 6.86
C ASP A 110 -8.96 23.29 6.94
N ASN A 111 -9.09 22.28 7.80
CA ASN A 111 -8.03 21.32 8.07
C ASN A 111 -8.54 19.89 7.89
N TYR A 112 -7.75 19.05 7.24
CA TYR A 112 -8.05 17.64 7.10
C TYR A 112 -6.80 16.80 7.34
N THR A 113 -6.99 15.57 7.83
CA THR A 113 -5.94 14.56 7.87
C THR A 113 -6.45 13.31 7.17
N LEU A 114 -5.66 12.80 6.24
CA LEU A 114 -5.87 11.51 5.60
C LEU A 114 -4.99 10.47 6.28
N GLN A 115 -5.50 9.27 6.46
CA GLN A 115 -4.75 8.17 7.07
C GLN A 115 -4.90 6.92 6.21
N VAL A 116 -3.78 6.27 5.89
CA VAL A 116 -3.77 4.91 5.37
C VAL A 116 -3.25 3.98 6.45
N LYS A 117 -4.03 2.95 6.78
CA LYS A 117 -3.72 2.01 7.86
C LYS A 117 -4.01 0.58 7.42
N ASN A 118 -3.22 -0.37 7.93
CA ASN A 118 -3.53 -1.79 7.76
C ASN A 118 -4.51 -2.32 8.81
N ASN A 119 -5.28 -3.33 8.45
CA ASN A 119 -6.29 -3.92 9.32
C ASN A 119 -5.69 -4.92 10.32
N THR A 120 -4.86 -4.45 11.26
CA THR A 120 -4.24 -5.33 12.27
C THR A 120 -4.66 -4.93 13.69
N THR A 121 -4.82 -5.93 14.56
CA THR A 121 -4.97 -5.76 16.01
C THR A 121 -3.61 -5.76 16.73
N ASP A 122 -2.55 -6.23 16.06
CA ASP A 122 -1.20 -6.30 16.60
C ASP A 122 -0.46 -4.96 16.40
N ALA A 123 -0.14 -4.27 17.49
CA ALA A 123 0.59 -2.98 17.45
C ALA A 123 1.97 -3.07 16.78
N ASN A 124 2.62 -4.24 16.84
CA ASN A 124 3.95 -4.44 16.25
C ASN A 124 3.94 -4.50 14.71
N TRP A 125 2.79 -4.85 14.12
CA TRP A 125 2.61 -4.96 12.67
C TRP A 125 1.78 -3.81 12.11
N GLU A 126 1.46 -2.82 12.93
CA GLU A 126 0.66 -1.66 12.54
C GLU A 126 1.50 -0.77 11.62
N ILE A 127 1.02 -0.60 10.39
CA ILE A 127 1.57 0.31 9.40
C ILE A 127 0.56 1.45 9.28
N GLU A 128 1.06 2.67 9.45
CA GLU A 128 0.22 3.86 9.45
C GLU A 128 0.93 5.01 8.75
N TRP A 129 0.28 5.55 7.73
CA TRP A 129 0.70 6.75 7.02
C TRP A 129 -0.33 7.84 7.25
N ARG A 130 0.14 9.06 7.49
CA ARG A 130 -0.73 10.23 7.61
C ARG A 130 -0.28 11.33 6.67
N LEU A 131 -1.26 12.07 6.17
CA LEU A 131 -1.07 13.32 5.46
C LEU A 131 -2.03 14.33 6.08
N SER A 132 -1.50 15.38 6.68
CA SER A 132 -2.29 16.48 7.25
C SER A 132 -2.12 17.74 6.41
N CYS A 133 -3.22 18.40 6.10
CA CYS A 133 -3.26 19.63 5.33
C CYS A 133 -4.20 20.65 5.97
N SER A 134 -3.94 21.92 5.68
CA SER A 134 -4.86 23.02 5.95
C SER A 134 -5.03 23.90 4.72
N ALA A 135 -6.14 24.64 4.61
CA ALA A 135 -6.39 25.62 3.56
C ALA A 135 -5.33 26.73 3.51
N ALA A 136 -4.65 26.98 4.64
CA ALA A 136 -3.55 27.94 4.74
C ALA A 136 -2.17 27.36 4.38
N SER A 137 -2.07 26.06 4.09
CA SER A 137 -0.79 25.42 3.75
C SER A 137 -0.31 25.84 2.36
N ASN A 138 0.98 26.15 2.24
CA ASN A 138 1.57 26.48 0.94
C ASN A 138 1.64 25.23 0.02
N ILE A 139 1.75 25.46 -1.29
CA ILE A 139 1.93 24.41 -2.30
C ILE A 139 3.15 23.54 -1.93
N GLY A 140 2.90 22.29 -1.56
CA GLY A 140 3.95 21.30 -1.25
C GLY A 140 4.31 21.12 0.24
N GLU A 141 3.66 21.83 1.17
CA GLU A 141 3.85 21.59 2.63
C GLU A 141 3.18 20.31 3.11
N CYS A 142 2.09 19.92 2.43
CA CYS A 142 1.39 18.67 2.67
C CYS A 142 2.16 17.47 2.11
N LYS A 143 2.91 16.78 2.96
CA LYS A 143 3.64 15.56 2.59
C LYS A 143 3.16 14.38 3.43
N PRO A 144 2.95 13.20 2.82
CA PRO A 144 2.63 12.00 3.56
C PRO A 144 3.84 11.56 4.38
N VAL A 145 3.60 11.22 5.65
CA VAL A 145 4.60 10.75 6.59
C VAL A 145 4.18 9.42 7.19
N GLN A 146 5.14 8.51 7.34
CA GLN A 146 4.89 7.26 8.04
C GLN A 146 4.95 7.49 9.56
N VAL A 147 3.83 7.26 10.23
CA VAL A 147 3.69 7.43 11.69
C VAL A 147 3.98 6.13 12.42
N LYS A 148 3.60 4.99 11.83
CA LYS A 148 3.85 3.64 12.37
C LYS A 148 4.21 2.66 11.27
N GLY A 149 4.81 1.55 11.70
CA GLY A 149 5.35 0.50 10.84
C GLY A 149 6.86 0.56 10.93
N ALA A 150 7.47 -0.60 11.18
CA ALA A 150 8.90 -0.71 11.34
C ALA A 150 9.59 -0.06 10.13
N SER A 151 10.33 0.99 10.43
CA SER A 151 11.25 1.69 9.52
C SER A 151 12.45 0.81 9.17
N THR A 152 12.25 -0.47 8.88
CA THR A 152 13.31 -1.39 8.44
C THR A 152 13.93 -0.97 7.10
N PHE A 153 13.35 0.05 6.44
CA PHE A 153 13.91 0.70 5.26
C PHE A 153 14.50 2.10 5.51
N LYS A 154 14.49 2.65 6.73
CA LYS A 154 15.12 3.95 7.03
C LYS A 154 16.66 3.87 7.18
N HIS A 155 17.21 2.67 7.25
CA HIS A 155 18.65 2.42 7.47
C HIS A 155 19.27 1.41 6.49
N LEU A 156 18.62 1.14 5.34
CA LEU A 156 19.19 0.27 4.31
C LEU A 156 19.56 0.99 3.01
N PHE A 157 19.63 2.32 3.05
CA PHE A 157 20.49 3.16 2.23
C PHE A 157 20.99 4.34 3.06
#